data_AF-C7ZRD8-F1
#
_entry.id   AF-C7ZRD8-F1
#
_cell.length_a   1.000
_cell.length_b   1.000
_cell.length_c   1.000
_cell.angle_alpha   90.00
_cell.angle_beta   90.00
_cell.angle_gamma   90.00
#
_symmetry.space_group_name_H-M   'P 1'
#
loop_
_entity.id
_entity.type
_entity.pdbx_description
1 polymer ?
#
loop_
_entity_poly.entity_id
_entity_poly.type
_entity_poly.pdbx_seq_one_letter_code
_entity_poly.pdbx_strand_id
1 'polypeptide(L)'
;TRLLTVPSVPFQSHGDGSYSGNDLKTIIVDSRYASSVDKTGQTLIPPTLKRFAQTFQDDLASLLNSRPRLIQGRKAEKNSIFITIDEKGLYLDAAKRHTSEGYTLKVDKNGISLIGASPLGAWWGTRTILQALALRGRLPFGSTTDAPGWGQRGIMV
;
A
#
# COMPACT_ATOMS: atom_id res chain seq x y z
N THR A 1 6.91 -16.28 6.58
CA THR A 1 7.40 -16.35 5.18
C THR A 1 7.77 -14.94 4.74
N ARG A 2 8.17 -14.69 3.48
CA ARG A 2 8.44 -13.34 2.97
C ARG A 2 7.70 -13.13 1.65
N LEU A 3 7.26 -11.90 1.41
CA LEU A 3 6.77 -11.51 0.09
C LEU A 3 7.99 -11.21 -0.79
N LEU A 4 8.09 -11.84 -1.97
CA LEU A 4 9.20 -11.60 -2.89
C LEU A 4 9.07 -10.20 -3.49
N THR A 5 9.78 -9.26 -2.89
CA THR A 5 9.79 -7.82 -3.19
C THR A 5 11.18 -7.27 -2.91
N VAL A 6 11.48 -6.11 -3.50
CA VAL A 6 12.71 -5.34 -3.29
C VAL A 6 12.32 -3.95 -2.77
N PRO A 7 12.72 -3.59 -1.54
CA PRO A 7 13.35 -4.42 -0.50
C PRO A 7 12.44 -5.58 -0.03
N SER A 8 13.02 -6.57 0.66
CA SER A 8 12.24 -7.71 1.17
C SER A 8 11.27 -7.31 2.28
N VAL A 9 10.01 -7.69 2.11
CA VAL A 9 8.93 -7.41 3.07
C VAL A 9 8.60 -8.68 3.90
N PRO A 10 8.53 -8.59 5.24
CA PRO A 10 8.09 -9.73 6.07
C PRO A 10 6.65 -10.12 5.71
N PHE A 11 6.27 -11.40 5.75
CA PHE A 11 4.89 -11.78 5.42
C PHE A 11 4.39 -12.95 6.28
N GLN A 12 3.20 -12.78 6.82
CA GLN A 12 2.48 -13.82 7.54
C GLN A 12 1.38 -14.38 6.63
N SER A 13 1.49 -15.64 6.23
CA SER A 13 0.47 -16.32 5.44
C SER A 13 -0.72 -16.71 6.33
N HIS A 14 -1.93 -16.58 5.80
CA HIS A 14 -3.16 -17.02 6.47
C HIS A 14 -3.87 -18.05 5.56
N GLY A 15 -3.27 -19.24 5.45
CA GLY A 15 -3.69 -20.32 4.56
C GLY A 15 -3.02 -20.29 3.18
N ASP A 16 -3.54 -21.13 2.29
CA ASP A 16 -2.93 -21.42 0.97
C ASP A 16 -3.59 -20.66 -0.20
N GLY A 17 -4.58 -19.82 0.11
CA GLY A 17 -5.30 -19.03 -0.89
C GLY A 17 -4.49 -17.84 -1.40
N SER A 18 -4.94 -17.27 -2.52
CA SER A 18 -4.36 -16.06 -3.09
C SER A 18 -5.43 -15.19 -3.75
N TYR A 19 -5.18 -13.88 -3.79
CA TYR A 19 -5.99 -12.88 -4.47
C TYR A 19 -5.37 -12.58 -5.84
N SER A 20 -6.14 -12.77 -6.91
CA SER A 20 -5.70 -12.50 -8.28
C SER A 20 -5.84 -11.02 -8.63
N GLY A 21 -4.83 -10.44 -9.27
CA GLY A 21 -4.91 -9.06 -9.78
C GLY A 21 -6.03 -8.87 -10.80
N ASN A 22 -6.40 -9.90 -11.55
CA ASN A 22 -7.49 -9.84 -12.55
C ASN A 22 -8.88 -9.71 -11.92
N ASP A 23 -9.03 -10.11 -10.65
CA ASP A 23 -10.29 -9.99 -9.93
C ASP A 23 -10.54 -8.55 -9.47
N LEU A 24 -9.49 -7.71 -9.39
CA LEU A 24 -9.56 -6.33 -8.94
C LEU A 24 -10.46 -5.48 -9.84
N LYS A 25 -11.47 -4.84 -9.24
CA LYS A 25 -12.40 -3.94 -9.94
C LYS A 25 -12.27 -2.49 -9.52
N THR A 26 -11.94 -2.24 -8.24
CA THR A 26 -12.01 -0.89 -7.67
C THR A 26 -10.85 -0.63 -6.71
N ILE A 27 -10.28 0.57 -6.78
CA ILE A 27 -9.47 1.18 -5.73
C ILE A 27 -10.37 2.16 -4.99
N ILE A 28 -10.51 1.97 -3.67
CA ILE A 28 -11.32 2.80 -2.79
C ILE A 28 -10.36 3.54 -1.87
N VAL A 29 -10.29 4.86 -2.02
CA VAL A 29 -9.57 5.73 -1.08
C VAL A 29 -10.51 6.12 0.04
N ASP A 30 -10.07 5.99 1.28
CA ASP A 30 -10.83 6.45 2.43
C ASP A 30 -11.07 7.96 2.34
N SER A 31 -12.34 8.35 2.17
CA SER A 31 -12.79 9.74 2.05
C SER A 31 -12.39 10.62 3.23
N ARG A 32 -12.13 10.04 4.41
CA ARG A 32 -11.61 10.77 5.58
C ARG A 32 -10.20 11.29 5.36
N TYR A 33 -9.41 10.59 4.56
CA TYR A 33 -7.99 10.84 4.35
C TYR A 33 -7.64 11.17 2.90
N ALA A 34 -8.61 11.22 1.99
CA ALA A 34 -8.36 11.43 0.56
C ALA A 34 -7.54 12.70 0.27
N SER A 35 -7.78 13.77 1.03
CA SER A 35 -7.07 15.05 0.93
C SER A 35 -5.92 15.20 1.93
N SER A 36 -5.62 14.18 2.74
CA SER A 36 -4.51 14.24 3.70
C SER A 36 -3.17 14.16 2.98
N VAL A 37 -2.16 14.80 3.56
CA VAL A 37 -0.78 14.80 3.10
C VAL A 37 0.14 14.36 4.23
N ASP A 38 1.31 13.82 3.87
CA ASP A 38 2.37 13.57 4.84
C ASP A 38 3.07 14.88 5.21
N LYS A 39 3.12 15.22 6.50
CA LYS A 39 3.73 16.48 6.99
C LYS A 39 5.12 16.29 7.60
N THR A 40 5.57 15.05 7.73
CA THR A 40 6.82 14.69 8.41
C THR A 40 7.93 14.27 7.44
N GLY A 41 7.61 14.07 6.16
CA GLY A 41 8.57 13.78 5.10
C GLY A 41 9.37 15.01 4.64
N GLN A 42 10.30 14.77 3.72
CA GLN A 42 11.26 15.79 3.25
C GLN A 42 10.73 16.65 2.08
N THR A 43 9.57 16.31 1.52
CA THR A 43 8.99 17.07 0.40
C THR A 43 8.21 18.28 0.90
N LEU A 44 8.47 19.45 0.31
CA LEU A 44 7.73 20.69 0.60
C LEU A 44 6.31 20.68 0.03
N ILE A 45 6.05 19.85 -0.98
CA ILE A 45 4.74 19.73 -1.66
C ILE A 45 4.35 18.24 -1.67
N PRO A 46 3.98 17.67 -0.51
CA PRO A 46 3.58 16.27 -0.42
C PRO A 46 2.30 16.03 -1.22
N PRO A 47 2.25 14.97 -2.07
CA PRO A 47 1.02 14.54 -2.69
C PRO A 47 -0.02 14.10 -1.65
N THR A 48 -1.29 14.25 -1.99
CA THR A 48 -2.38 13.72 -1.17
C THR A 48 -2.49 12.20 -1.30
N LEU A 49 -3.17 11.55 -0.35
CA LEU A 49 -3.49 10.13 -0.46
C LEU A 49 -4.22 9.80 -1.77
N LYS A 50 -5.19 10.64 -2.17
CA LYS A 50 -5.89 10.51 -3.45
C LYS A 50 -4.93 10.63 -4.64
N ARG A 51 -3.96 11.54 -4.58
CA ARG A 51 -2.99 11.70 -5.68
C ARG A 51 -2.10 10.48 -5.82
N PHE A 52 -1.62 9.92 -4.71
CA PHE A 52 -0.89 8.64 -4.73
C PHE A 52 -1.74 7.49 -5.27
N ALA A 53 -3.02 7.42 -4.89
CA ALA A 53 -3.93 6.41 -5.42
C ALA A 53 -4.19 6.56 -6.92
N GLN A 54 -4.20 7.79 -7.45
CA GLN A 54 -4.29 8.05 -8.89
C GLN A 54 -3.06 7.51 -9.63
N THR A 55 -1.86 7.83 -9.16
CA THR A 55 -0.62 7.27 -9.72
C THR A 55 -0.64 5.75 -9.68
N PHE A 56 -1.04 5.17 -8.56
CA PHE A 56 -1.15 3.72 -8.42
C PHE A 56 -2.18 3.09 -9.36
N GLN A 57 -3.31 3.75 -9.63
CA GLN A 57 -4.28 3.30 -10.63
C GLN A 57 -3.66 3.24 -12.02
N ASP A 58 -2.89 4.26 -12.39
CA ASP A 58 -2.25 4.36 -13.70
C ASP A 58 -1.13 3.32 -13.86
N ASP A 59 -0.37 3.07 -12.79
CA ASP A 59 0.61 1.99 -12.72
C ASP A 59 -0.05 0.62 -12.86
N LEU A 60 -1.17 0.38 -12.15
CA LEU A 60 -1.93 -0.87 -12.25
C LEU A 60 -2.53 -1.07 -13.65
N ALA A 61 -3.01 -0.01 -14.30
CA ALA A 61 -3.54 -0.08 -15.65
C ALA A 61 -2.45 -0.42 -16.68
N SER A 62 -1.20 -0.06 -16.41
CA SER A 62 -0.06 -0.42 -17.25
C SER A 62 0.42 -1.86 -16.99
N LEU A 63 0.22 -2.34 -15.76
CA LEU A 63 0.63 -3.69 -15.34
C LEU A 63 -0.41 -4.77 -15.66
N LEU A 64 -1.68 -4.43 -15.54
CA LEU A 64 -2.81 -5.32 -15.73
C LEU A 64 -3.49 -5.01 -17.07
N ASN A 65 -4.11 -6.01 -17.69
CA ASN A 65 -4.95 -5.80 -18.89
C ASN A 65 -6.30 -5.10 -18.57
N SER A 66 -6.40 -4.41 -17.44
CA SER A 66 -7.62 -3.73 -16.99
C SER A 66 -7.29 -2.54 -16.10
N ARG A 67 -8.11 -1.48 -16.17
CA ARG A 67 -8.00 -0.31 -15.31
C ARG A 67 -9.06 -0.35 -14.21
N PRO A 68 -8.68 -0.64 -12.95
CA PRO A 68 -9.64 -0.61 -11.85
C PRO A 68 -10.18 0.81 -11.67
N ARG A 69 -11.46 0.97 -11.30
CA ARG A 69 -12.04 2.29 -11.03
C ARG A 69 -11.45 2.88 -9.76
N LEU A 70 -11.18 4.18 -9.74
CA LEU A 70 -10.75 4.89 -8.53
C LEU A 70 -11.91 5.69 -7.97
N ILE A 71 -12.34 5.36 -6.76
CA ILE A 71 -13.43 6.05 -6.05
C ILE A 71 -13.01 6.42 -4.63
N GLN A 72 -13.79 7.29 -4.00
CA GLN A 72 -13.69 7.56 -2.56
C GLN A 72 -14.81 6.83 -1.82
N GLY A 73 -14.50 6.29 -0.65
CA GLY A 73 -15.45 5.53 0.18
C GLY A 73 -15.05 5.54 1.65
N ARG A 74 -15.74 4.78 2.49
CA ARG A 74 -15.42 4.67 3.93
C ARG A 74 -15.08 3.26 4.41
N LYS A 75 -15.18 2.27 3.53
CA LYS A 75 -14.96 0.86 3.84
C LYS A 75 -14.45 0.10 2.62
N ALA A 76 -13.82 -1.03 2.88
CA ALA A 76 -13.50 -1.99 1.84
C ALA A 76 -14.76 -2.64 1.26
N GLU A 77 -14.69 -2.98 -0.03
CA GLU A 77 -15.72 -3.74 -0.74
C GLU A 77 -15.10 -4.98 -1.38
N LYS A 78 -15.95 -5.90 -1.85
CA LYS A 78 -15.47 -7.09 -2.56
C LYS A 78 -14.74 -6.71 -3.84
N ASN A 79 -13.66 -7.42 -4.14
CA ASN A 79 -12.78 -7.23 -5.28
C ASN A 79 -12.19 -5.82 -5.36
N SER A 80 -11.81 -5.27 -4.21
CA SER A 80 -11.27 -3.91 -4.11
C SER A 80 -9.92 -3.85 -3.39
N ILE A 81 -9.19 -2.76 -3.65
CA ILE A 81 -8.12 -2.28 -2.79
C ILE A 81 -8.68 -1.13 -1.98
N PHE A 82 -8.72 -1.25 -0.65
CA PHE A 82 -9.08 -0.16 0.24
C PHE A 82 -7.82 0.49 0.81
N ILE A 83 -7.64 1.79 0.56
CA ILE A 83 -6.48 2.56 1.01
C ILE A 83 -6.94 3.53 2.10
N THR A 84 -6.40 3.37 3.30
CA THR A 84 -6.72 4.21 4.46
C THR A 84 -5.47 4.51 5.29
N ILE A 85 -5.63 5.34 6.32
CA ILE A 85 -4.57 5.79 7.22
C ILE A 85 -4.93 5.37 8.65
N ASP A 86 -3.95 4.83 9.37
CA ASP A 86 -4.04 4.62 10.80
C ASP A 86 -3.27 5.70 11.54
N GLU A 87 -3.97 6.77 11.94
CA GLU A 87 -3.40 7.92 12.66
C GLU A 87 -2.80 7.53 14.02
N LYS A 88 -3.25 6.42 14.60
CA LYS A 88 -2.77 5.91 15.90
C LYS A 88 -1.76 4.78 15.73
N GLY A 89 -1.50 4.36 14.50
CA GLY A 89 -0.63 3.24 14.19
C GLY A 89 0.80 3.54 14.61
N LEU A 90 1.32 2.72 15.52
CA LEU A 90 2.71 2.80 15.95
C LEU A 90 3.60 2.05 14.96
N TYR A 91 3.98 2.74 13.89
CA TYR A 91 4.98 2.25 12.94
C TYR A 91 6.35 2.74 13.37
N LEU A 92 7.27 1.80 13.57
CA LEU A 92 8.61 2.06 14.08
C LEU A 92 9.67 1.69 13.04
N ASP A 93 10.69 2.53 12.93
CA ASP A 93 11.91 2.19 12.19
C ASP A 93 12.78 1.21 12.99
N ALA A 94 13.92 0.79 12.42
CA ALA A 94 14.82 -0.16 13.10
C ALA A 94 15.42 0.40 14.41
N ALA A 95 15.44 1.72 14.59
CA ALA A 95 15.88 2.40 15.80
C ALA A 95 14.74 2.67 16.80
N LYS A 96 13.55 2.08 16.57
CA LYS A 96 12.33 2.26 17.39
C LYS A 96 11.80 3.69 17.42
N ARG A 97 12.08 4.49 16.39
CA ARG A 97 11.51 5.82 16.22
C ARG A 97 10.25 5.73 15.37
N HIS A 98 9.28 6.59 15.66
CA HIS A 98 8.08 6.69 14.82
C HIS A 98 8.44 7.06 13.39
N THR A 99 7.79 6.43 12.42
CA THR A 99 7.96 6.71 11.00
C THR A 99 6.61 6.84 10.29
N SER A 100 6.50 7.84 9.41
CA SER A 100 5.33 8.04 8.56
C SER A 100 5.35 7.17 7.29
N GLU A 101 6.46 6.48 7.05
CA GLU A 101 6.67 5.62 5.89
C GLU A 101 6.16 4.19 6.09
N GLY A 102 5.72 3.85 7.32
CA GLY A 102 5.23 2.51 7.63
C GLY A 102 3.86 2.22 7.00
N TYR A 103 3.60 0.96 6.71
CA TYR A 103 2.31 0.50 6.20
C TYR A 103 2.00 -0.93 6.63
N THR A 104 0.71 -1.26 6.62
CA THR A 104 0.20 -2.61 6.80
C THR A 104 -0.61 -3.01 5.58
N LEU A 105 -0.34 -4.18 5.03
CA LEU A 105 -1.15 -4.83 4.01
C LEU A 105 -1.87 -6.03 4.62
N LYS A 106 -3.15 -6.18 4.29
CA LYS A 106 -3.94 -7.38 4.56
C LYS A 106 -4.58 -7.83 3.25
N VAL A 107 -4.45 -9.11 2.94
CA VAL A 107 -4.94 -9.72 1.71
C VAL A 107 -5.85 -10.87 2.08
N ASP A 108 -7.08 -10.85 1.56
CA ASP A 108 -8.05 -11.91 1.76
C ASP A 108 -8.90 -12.14 0.50
N LYS A 109 -9.89 -13.03 0.59
CA LYS A 109 -10.78 -13.39 -0.52
C LYS A 109 -11.60 -12.23 -1.10
N ASN A 110 -11.77 -11.15 -0.33
CA ASN A 110 -12.53 -9.97 -0.75
C ASN A 110 -11.62 -8.90 -1.35
N GLY A 111 -10.31 -8.95 -1.18
CA GLY A 111 -9.40 -7.95 -1.74
C GLY A 111 -8.20 -7.64 -0.85
N ILE A 112 -7.75 -6.39 -0.93
CA ILE A 112 -6.56 -5.90 -0.23
C ILE A 112 -6.92 -4.68 0.59
N SER A 113 -6.55 -4.67 1.86
CA SER A 113 -6.57 -3.47 2.71
C SER A 113 -5.15 -2.96 2.89
N LEU A 114 -4.91 -1.72 2.46
CA LEU A 114 -3.65 -0.99 2.63
C LEU A 114 -3.87 0.13 3.63
N ILE A 115 -3.16 0.03 4.75
CA ILE A 115 -3.25 0.96 5.87
C ILE A 115 -1.89 1.63 6.01
N GLY A 116 -1.77 2.90 5.67
CA GLY A 116 -0.54 3.67 5.85
C GLY A 116 -0.45 4.30 7.24
N ALA A 117 0.76 4.50 7.75
CA ALA A 117 1.03 5.42 8.86
C ALA A 117 0.68 6.87 8.46
N SER A 118 0.95 7.20 7.21
CA SER A 118 0.56 8.45 6.54
C SER A 118 0.35 8.18 5.05
N PRO A 119 -0.04 9.20 4.25
CA PRO A 119 -0.08 9.06 2.80
C PRO A 119 1.24 8.59 2.18
N LEU A 120 2.38 8.91 2.79
CA LEU A 120 3.70 8.43 2.35
C LEU A 120 3.88 6.93 2.64
N GLY A 121 3.45 6.46 3.80
CA GLY A 121 3.43 5.03 4.10
C GLY A 121 2.51 4.25 3.16
N ALA A 122 1.31 4.78 2.90
CA ALA A 122 0.41 4.19 1.91
C ALA A 122 1.06 4.12 0.52
N TRP A 123 1.78 5.17 0.10
CA TRP A 123 2.54 5.17 -1.15
C TRP A 123 3.52 3.99 -1.23
N TRP A 124 4.32 3.73 -0.19
CA TRP A 124 5.23 2.59 -0.18
C TRP A 124 4.51 1.25 -0.27
N GLY A 125 3.39 1.11 0.44
CA GLY A 125 2.55 -0.09 0.33
C GLY A 125 2.02 -0.33 -1.09
N THR A 126 1.74 0.72 -1.86
CA THR A 126 1.36 0.55 -3.29
C THR A 126 2.49 -0.07 -4.11
N ARG A 127 3.75 0.27 -3.82
CA ARG A 127 4.91 -0.29 -4.54
C ARG A 127 5.05 -1.79 -4.27
N THR A 128 4.84 -2.20 -3.01
CA THR A 128 4.83 -3.60 -2.60
C THR A 128 3.73 -4.41 -3.32
N ILE A 129 2.52 -3.85 -3.44
CA ILE A 129 1.42 -4.49 -4.19
C ILE A 129 1.79 -4.63 -5.67
N LEU A 130 2.30 -3.57 -6.32
CA LEU A 130 2.69 -3.61 -7.72
C LEU A 130 3.76 -4.68 -7.99
N GLN A 131 4.80 -4.73 -7.16
CA GLN A 131 5.87 -5.72 -7.33
C GLN A 131 5.35 -7.15 -7.19
N ALA A 132 4.49 -7.41 -6.20
CA ALA A 132 3.89 -8.72 -6.00
C ALA A 132 3.01 -9.15 -7.20
N LEU A 133 2.21 -8.22 -7.74
CA LEU A 133 1.40 -8.45 -8.93
C LEU A 133 2.25 -8.62 -10.19
N ALA A 134 3.33 -7.85 -10.35
CA ALA A 134 4.21 -7.97 -11.50
C ALA A 134 4.94 -9.32 -11.53
N LEU A 135 5.30 -9.86 -10.37
CA LEU A 135 6.03 -11.11 -10.29
C LEU A 135 5.13 -12.35 -10.49
N ARG A 136 3.92 -12.36 -9.95
CA ARG A 136 3.06 -13.57 -9.93
C ARG A 136 1.63 -13.37 -10.40
N GLY A 137 1.21 -12.14 -10.69
CA GLY A 137 -0.17 -11.78 -11.02
C GLY A 137 -1.16 -11.93 -9.85
N ARG A 138 -0.67 -12.28 -8.65
CA ARG A 138 -1.48 -12.60 -7.47
C ARG A 138 -0.72 -12.36 -6.17
N LEU A 139 -1.44 -12.07 -5.09
CA LEU A 139 -0.90 -11.97 -3.74
C LEU A 139 -1.43 -13.12 -2.87
N PRO A 140 -0.59 -13.82 -2.08
CA PRO A 140 -1.08 -14.81 -1.13
C PRO A 140 -1.96 -14.17 -0.06
N PHE A 141 -2.90 -14.93 0.50
CA PHE A 141 -3.68 -14.46 1.63
C PHE A 141 -2.80 -14.30 2.86
N GLY A 142 -3.00 -13.18 3.54
CA GLY A 142 -2.34 -12.91 4.78
C GLY A 142 -2.03 -11.45 5.02
N SER A 143 -0.99 -11.18 5.79
CA SER A 143 -0.69 -9.83 6.24
C SER A 143 0.79 -9.54 6.33
N THR A 144 1.12 -8.27 6.15
CA THR A 144 2.44 -7.74 6.42
C THR A 144 2.34 -6.35 7.03
N THR A 145 3.29 -6.03 7.90
CA THR A 145 3.56 -4.68 8.37
C THR A 145 5.03 -4.42 8.07
N ASP A 146 5.29 -3.30 7.39
CA ASP A 146 6.63 -2.93 6.94
C ASP A 146 6.90 -1.46 7.20
N ALA A 147 8.16 -1.16 7.45
CA ALA A 147 8.65 0.16 7.79
C ALA A 147 10.14 0.23 7.45
N PRO A 148 10.65 1.41 7.05
CA PRO A 148 12.06 1.54 6.71
C PRO A 148 12.96 1.32 7.92
N GLY A 149 14.14 0.76 7.69
CA GLY A 149 15.17 0.68 8.73
C GLY A 149 15.77 2.04 9.10
N TRP A 150 15.86 2.95 8.13
CA TRP A 150 16.49 4.27 8.27
C TRP A 150 15.66 5.34 7.57
N GLY A 151 15.51 6.52 8.18
CA GLY A 151 14.69 7.62 7.64
C GLY A 151 15.27 8.32 6.41
N GLN A 152 16.54 8.06 6.06
CA GLN A 152 17.18 8.60 4.85
C GLN A 152 17.78 7.47 4.03
N ARG A 153 17.39 7.41 2.75
CA ARG A 153 17.79 6.39 1.77
C ARG A 153 17.91 7.07 0.41
N GLY A 154 19.05 7.71 0.17
CA GLY A 154 19.27 8.58 -0.99
C GLY A 154 20.20 7.99 -2.05
N ILE A 155 20.10 8.53 -3.26
CA ILE A 155 21.06 8.34 -4.34
C ILE A 155 21.60 9.73 -4.73
N MET A 156 22.91 9.82 -4.97
CA MET A 156 23.56 11.00 -5.56
C MET A 156 23.97 10.62 -6.97
N VAL A 157 23.59 11.45 -7.95
CA VAL A 157 23.84 11.22 -9.39
C VAL A 157 24.84 12.22 -9.93
#